data_AF-A0A2J7R238-F1
#
_entry.id   AF-A0A2J7R238-F1
#
_cell.length_a   1.000
_cell.length_b   1.000
_cell.length_c   1.000
_cell.angle_alpha   90.00
_cell.angle_beta   90.00
_cell.angle_gamma   90.00
#
_symmetry.space_group_name_H-M   'P 1'
#
loop_
_entity.id
_entity.type
_entity.pdbx_description
1 polymer ?
#
loop_
_entity_poly.entity_id
_entity_poly.type
_entity_poly.pdbx_seq_one_letter_code
_entity_poly.pdbx_strand_id
1 'polypeptide(L)'
;MSLLQHDPEKRINYEAFFKHSFLDLEHMPTPESYQKAVDLVCSAVRHDAENNYLEAFTLYIESLQYFIPLVNAEMDVKKKAAMRSKVNEYIKRAEDLKRIIYAKEDSGAGGQLQTYEKIRLDATELSQLCNATPAIAAALEIGSSAEQYVSEGHYQSALDKFQSCLGILIPLLNNEPKGHRRDLLYNQIQLWMTQAESTKALLHVADFKDAVIPDNTGKYCSEIIIK
;
A
#
# COMPACT_ATOMS: atom_id res chain seq x y z
N MET A 1 11.14 13.48 27.66
CA MET A 1 9.71 13.16 27.54
C MET A 1 9.51 11.75 28.07
N SER A 2 8.73 11.55 29.13
CA SER A 2 8.46 10.22 29.70
C SER A 2 7.25 9.62 29.00
N LEU A 3 7.38 8.40 28.49
CA LEU A 3 6.33 7.67 27.77
C LEU A 3 5.27 7.05 28.71
N LEU A 4 5.45 7.17 30.03
CA LEU A 4 4.55 6.60 31.03
C LEU A 4 4.05 7.69 31.99
N GLN A 5 2.73 7.91 31.97
CA GLN A 5 2.04 8.81 32.90
C GLN A 5 1.88 8.11 34.26
N HIS A 6 2.67 8.55 35.26
CA HIS A 6 2.71 7.93 36.59
C HIS A 6 1.50 8.27 37.46
N ASP A 7 0.92 9.46 37.27
CA ASP A 7 -0.25 9.95 38.01
C ASP A 7 -1.50 9.09 37.68
N PRO A 8 -2.05 8.32 38.64
CA PRO A 8 -3.16 7.41 38.39
C PRO A 8 -4.41 8.11 37.85
N GLU A 9 -4.68 9.34 38.32
CA GLU A 9 -5.86 10.13 37.94
C GLU A 9 -5.76 10.70 36.52
N LYS A 10 -4.55 10.72 35.96
CA LYS A 10 -4.28 11.21 34.60
C LYS A 10 -3.95 10.09 33.62
N ARG A 11 -3.96 8.84 34.08
CA ARG A 11 -3.76 7.67 33.22
C ARG A 11 -5.00 7.49 32.34
N ILE A 12 -4.79 7.03 31.11
CA ILE A 12 -5.89 6.59 30.25
C ILE A 12 -6.70 5.53 30.99
N ASN A 13 -8.01 5.75 31.12
CA ASN A 13 -8.88 4.77 31.77
C ASN A 13 -9.11 3.57 30.84
N TYR A 14 -9.60 2.46 31.41
CA TYR A 14 -9.82 1.20 30.69
C TYR A 14 -10.65 1.40 29.41
N GLU A 15 -11.76 2.12 29.50
CA GLU A 15 -12.67 2.32 28.37
C GLU A 15 -12.05 3.18 27.26
N ALA A 16 -11.33 4.24 27.63
CA ALA A 16 -10.61 5.11 26.71
C ALA A 16 -9.43 4.37 26.04
N PHE A 17 -8.78 3.44 26.75
CA PHE A 17 -7.72 2.62 26.19
C PHE A 17 -8.24 1.72 25.06
N PHE A 18 -9.30 0.96 25.31
CA PHE A 18 -9.87 0.05 24.31
C PHE A 18 -10.61 0.75 23.15
N LYS A 19 -10.97 2.02 23.31
CA LYS A 19 -11.49 2.87 22.24
C LYS A 19 -10.39 3.62 21.47
N HIS A 20 -9.14 3.50 21.89
CA HIS A 20 -8.05 4.24 21.28
C HIS A 20 -7.78 3.71 19.87
N SER A 21 -7.64 4.60 18.88
CA SER A 21 -7.40 4.25 17.46
C SER A 21 -6.14 3.43 17.18
N PHE A 22 -5.30 3.24 18.19
CA PHE A 22 -4.12 2.37 18.13
C PHE A 22 -4.49 0.88 18.28
N LEU A 23 -5.58 0.59 19.00
CA LEU A 23 -6.07 -0.77 19.19
C LEU A 23 -7.19 -1.02 18.18
N ASP A 24 -6.80 -1.53 17.03
CA ASP A 24 -7.75 -2.04 16.04
C ASP A 24 -8.22 -3.44 16.45
N LEU A 25 -9.16 -3.47 17.40
CA LEU A 25 -9.79 -4.72 17.82
C LEU A 25 -10.82 -5.23 16.81
N GLU A 26 -11.33 -4.35 15.96
CA GLU A 26 -12.36 -4.69 14.99
C GLU A 26 -11.80 -5.63 13.93
N HIS A 27 -10.63 -5.34 13.37
CA HIS A 27 -10.01 -6.14 12.31
C HIS A 27 -9.05 -7.21 12.82
N MET A 28 -9.11 -7.54 14.12
CA MET A 28 -8.23 -8.52 14.72
C MET A 28 -8.37 -9.88 14.02
N PRO A 29 -7.26 -10.59 13.72
CA PRO A 29 -7.29 -11.89 13.06
C PRO A 29 -8.02 -12.93 13.92
N THR A 30 -9.24 -13.28 13.54
CA THR A 30 -10.11 -14.25 14.21
C THR A 30 -10.88 -15.03 13.15
N PRO A 31 -11.42 -16.23 13.47
CA PRO A 31 -12.28 -16.95 12.54
C PRO A 31 -13.50 -16.14 12.11
N GLU A 32 -14.08 -15.37 13.03
CA GLU A 32 -15.22 -14.49 12.78
C GLU A 32 -14.84 -13.34 11.83
N SER A 33 -13.67 -12.73 12.02
CA SER A 33 -13.21 -11.67 11.12
C SER A 33 -12.84 -12.20 9.73
N TYR A 34 -12.35 -13.44 9.63
CA TYR A 34 -12.19 -14.13 8.34
C TYR A 34 -13.52 -14.33 7.62
N GLN A 35 -14.54 -14.84 8.32
CA GLN A 35 -15.86 -15.02 7.72
C GLN A 35 -16.45 -13.68 7.28
N LYS A 36 -16.33 -12.63 8.10
CA LYS A 36 -16.78 -11.27 7.74
C LYS A 36 -16.08 -10.76 6.49
N ALA A 37 -14.76 -10.95 6.36
CA ALA A 37 -14.00 -10.56 5.17
C ALA A 37 -14.51 -11.28 3.91
N VAL A 38 -14.83 -12.57 4.02
CA VAL A 38 -15.39 -13.39 2.93
C VAL A 38 -16.78 -12.89 2.54
N ASP A 39 -17.66 -12.62 3.50
CA ASP A 39 -19.02 -12.14 3.23
C ASP A 39 -19.02 -10.76 2.55
N LEU A 40 -18.13 -9.87 3.00
CA LEU A 40 -17.93 -8.55 2.40
C LEU A 40 -17.44 -8.66 0.96
N VAL A 41 -16.43 -9.49 0.68
CA VAL A 41 -15.90 -9.61 -0.69
C VAL A 41 -16.86 -10.32 -1.63
N CYS A 42 -17.62 -11.31 -1.16
CA CYS A 42 -18.70 -11.92 -1.93
C CYS A 42 -19.77 -10.88 -2.30
N SER A 43 -20.11 -10.00 -1.35
CA SER A 43 -21.02 -8.89 -1.60
C SER A 43 -20.43 -7.87 -2.59
N ALA A 44 -19.15 -7.54 -2.45
CA ALA A 44 -18.43 -6.64 -3.36
C ALA A 44 -18.46 -7.15 -4.80
N VAL A 45 -18.14 -8.44 -5.02
CA VAL A 45 -18.18 -9.09 -6.34
C VAL A 45 -19.58 -9.07 -6.95
N ARG A 46 -20.62 -9.26 -6.13
CA ARG A 46 -22.02 -9.19 -6.60
C ARG A 46 -22.38 -7.78 -7.04
N HIS A 47 -22.08 -6.76 -6.24
CA HIS A 47 -22.32 -5.36 -6.60
C HIS A 47 -21.52 -4.94 -7.83
N ASP A 48 -20.30 -5.43 -7.97
CA ASP A 48 -19.44 -5.20 -9.13
C ASP A 48 -20.07 -5.76 -10.41
N ALA A 49 -20.56 -7.01 -10.37
CA ALA A 49 -21.26 -7.64 -11.49
C ALA A 49 -22.57 -6.93 -11.88
N GLU A 50 -23.23 -6.29 -10.91
CA GLU A 50 -24.43 -5.47 -11.11
C GLU A 50 -24.12 -4.05 -11.61
N ASN A 51 -22.84 -3.68 -11.78
CA ASN A 51 -22.34 -2.33 -12.10
C ASN A 51 -22.62 -1.27 -11.02
N ASN A 52 -22.88 -1.70 -9.78
CA ASN A 52 -22.99 -0.85 -8.60
C ASN A 52 -21.59 -0.55 -8.07
N TYR A 53 -20.81 0.21 -8.85
CA TYR A 53 -19.37 0.33 -8.66
C TYR A 53 -18.96 1.03 -7.36
N LEU A 54 -19.71 2.04 -6.91
CA LEU A 54 -19.42 2.76 -5.66
C LEU A 54 -19.52 1.81 -4.46
N GLU A 55 -20.64 1.11 -4.34
CA GLU A 55 -20.89 0.13 -3.28
C GLU A 55 -19.89 -1.03 -3.36
N ALA A 56 -19.62 -1.54 -4.56
CA ALA A 56 -18.61 -2.57 -4.77
C ALA A 56 -17.22 -2.11 -4.28
N PHE A 57 -16.80 -0.89 -4.63
CA PHE A 57 -15.54 -0.32 -4.19
C PHE A 57 -15.47 -0.23 -2.67
N THR A 58 -16.51 0.29 -2.01
CA THR A 58 -16.54 0.40 -0.55
C THR A 58 -16.42 -0.97 0.13
N LEU A 59 -17.13 -1.98 -0.37
CA LEU A 59 -17.11 -3.33 0.18
C LEU A 59 -15.78 -4.04 -0.07
N TYR A 60 -15.12 -3.79 -1.21
CA TYR A 60 -13.76 -4.27 -1.44
C TYR A 60 -12.79 -3.68 -0.42
N ILE A 61 -12.81 -2.36 -0.19
CA ILE A 61 -11.94 -1.71 0.81
C ILE A 61 -12.22 -2.24 2.23
N GLU A 62 -13.48 -2.37 2.63
CA GLU A 62 -13.86 -2.91 3.94
C GLU A 62 -13.37 -4.36 4.11
N SER A 63 -13.56 -5.21 3.08
CA SER A 63 -13.06 -6.59 3.13
C SER A 63 -11.54 -6.67 3.28
N LEU A 64 -10.80 -5.74 2.65
CA LEU A 64 -9.35 -5.68 2.70
C LEU A 64 -8.83 -5.27 4.08
N GLN A 65 -9.56 -4.43 4.81
CA GLN A 65 -9.22 -4.07 6.20
C GLN A 65 -9.18 -5.31 7.10
N TYR A 66 -10.06 -6.30 6.87
CA TYR A 66 -10.01 -7.59 7.57
C TYR A 66 -8.95 -8.55 6.99
N PHE A 67 -8.85 -8.66 5.66
CA PHE A 67 -7.94 -9.61 5.04
C PHE A 67 -6.46 -9.31 5.30
N ILE A 68 -6.04 -8.05 5.40
CA ILE A 68 -4.63 -7.69 5.60
C ILE A 68 -4.09 -8.23 6.94
N PRO A 69 -4.72 -7.96 8.10
CA PRO A 69 -4.35 -8.59 9.37
C PRO A 69 -4.37 -10.12 9.31
N LEU A 70 -5.37 -10.73 8.66
CA LEU A 70 -5.50 -12.18 8.52
C LEU A 70 -4.33 -12.79 7.73
N VAL A 71 -3.95 -12.18 6.60
CA VAL A 71 -2.76 -12.59 5.82
C VAL A 71 -1.49 -12.41 6.65
N ASN A 72 -1.39 -11.33 7.41
CA ASN A 72 -0.21 -11.06 8.23
C ASN A 72 -0.04 -12.10 9.33
N ALA A 73 -1.13 -12.49 9.99
CA ALA A 73 -1.17 -13.50 11.04
C ALA A 73 -1.07 -14.95 10.54
N GLU A 74 -1.35 -15.22 9.26
CA GLU A 74 -1.25 -16.56 8.69
C GLU A 74 0.20 -17.08 8.72
N MET A 75 0.39 -18.29 9.27
CA MET A 75 1.69 -18.91 9.51
C MET A 75 2.09 -19.88 8.40
N ASP A 76 1.12 -20.55 7.78
CA ASP A 76 1.40 -21.45 6.65
C ASP A 76 1.83 -20.61 5.43
N VAL A 77 3.09 -20.78 5.00
CA VAL A 77 3.69 -20.02 3.89
C VAL A 77 2.91 -20.19 2.59
N LYS A 78 2.43 -21.40 2.28
CA LYS A 78 1.69 -21.66 1.03
C LYS A 78 0.31 -21.03 1.09
N LYS A 79 -0.39 -21.17 2.22
CA LYS A 79 -1.70 -20.56 2.43
C LYS A 79 -1.61 -19.04 2.45
N LYS A 80 -0.62 -18.48 3.13
CA LYS A 80 -0.31 -17.04 3.15
C LYS A 80 -0.04 -16.50 1.75
N ALA A 81 0.75 -17.21 0.95
CA ALA A 81 1.03 -16.81 -0.43
C ALA A 81 -0.25 -16.82 -1.30
N ALA A 82 -1.08 -17.86 -1.17
CA ALA A 82 -2.36 -17.94 -1.88
C ALA A 82 -3.32 -16.82 -1.44
N MET A 83 -3.45 -16.58 -0.14
CA MET A 83 -4.27 -15.48 0.39
C MET A 83 -3.76 -14.12 -0.07
N ARG A 84 -2.43 -13.88 -0.04
CA ARG A 84 -1.81 -12.65 -0.54
C ARG A 84 -2.08 -12.44 -2.03
N SER A 85 -1.96 -13.50 -2.85
CA SER A 85 -2.31 -13.45 -4.27
C SER A 85 -3.76 -12.99 -4.46
N LYS A 86 -4.68 -13.57 -3.69
CA LYS A 86 -6.11 -13.22 -3.78
C LYS A 86 -6.41 -11.81 -3.30
N VAL A 87 -5.77 -11.37 -2.21
CA VAL A 87 -5.87 -10.00 -1.69
C VAL A 87 -5.36 -8.99 -2.72
N ASN A 88 -4.27 -9.30 -3.43
CA ASN A 88 -3.76 -8.44 -4.50
C ASN A 88 -4.73 -8.33 -5.68
N GLU A 89 -5.44 -9.41 -6.03
CA GLU A 89 -6.53 -9.34 -7.03
C GLU A 89 -7.64 -8.38 -6.60
N TYR A 90 -8.04 -8.43 -5.32
CA TYR A 90 -9.08 -7.54 -4.78
C TYR A 90 -8.63 -6.08 -4.72
N ILE A 91 -7.37 -5.81 -4.34
CA ILE A 91 -6.77 -4.47 -4.39
C ILE A 91 -6.81 -3.93 -5.81
N LYS A 92 -6.30 -4.71 -6.78
CA LYS A 92 -6.30 -4.33 -8.19
C LYS A 92 -7.72 -4.04 -8.68
N ARG A 93 -8.70 -4.86 -8.31
CA ARG A 93 -10.09 -4.62 -8.70
C ARG A 93 -10.66 -3.35 -8.05
N ALA A 94 -10.38 -3.09 -6.78
CA ALA A 94 -10.78 -1.85 -6.12
C ALA A 94 -10.16 -0.62 -6.81
N GLU A 95 -8.90 -0.69 -7.22
CA GLU A 95 -8.25 0.37 -7.99
C GLU A 95 -8.90 0.58 -9.36
N ASP A 96 -9.28 -0.49 -10.05
CA ASP A 96 -10.01 -0.42 -11.31
C ASP A 96 -11.39 0.24 -11.13
N LEU A 97 -12.13 -0.16 -10.09
CA LEU A 97 -13.43 0.42 -9.75
C LEU A 97 -13.32 1.89 -9.39
N LYS A 98 -12.27 2.26 -8.65
CA LYS A 98 -11.94 3.66 -8.38
C LYS A 98 -11.87 4.43 -9.70
N ARG A 99 -11.08 3.97 -10.68
CA ARG A 99 -10.99 4.64 -11.99
C ARG A 99 -12.35 4.78 -12.68
N ILE A 100 -13.20 3.75 -12.62
CA ILE A 100 -14.53 3.76 -13.26
C ILE A 100 -15.47 4.77 -12.59
N ILE A 101 -15.54 4.77 -11.25
CA ILE A 101 -16.40 5.69 -10.47
C ILE A 101 -16.01 7.12 -10.82
N TYR A 102 -14.72 7.43 -10.74
CA TYR A 102 -14.25 8.78 -10.92
C TYR A 102 -14.20 9.22 -12.40
N ALA A 103 -14.06 8.30 -13.36
CA ALA A 103 -14.28 8.60 -14.79
C ALA A 103 -15.75 8.93 -15.10
N LYS A 104 -16.70 8.36 -14.34
CA LYS A 104 -18.13 8.68 -14.44
C LYS A 104 -18.46 10.02 -13.74
N GLU A 105 -17.75 10.35 -12.67
CA GLU A 105 -17.83 11.64 -11.95
C GLU A 105 -17.09 12.79 -12.64
N ASP A 106 -16.32 12.55 -13.70
CA ASP A 106 -15.65 13.59 -14.51
C ASP A 106 -16.63 14.47 -15.32
N SER A 107 -17.94 14.22 -15.16
CA SER A 107 -18.99 15.20 -15.50
C SER A 107 -19.17 16.30 -14.42
N GLY A 108 -18.46 16.24 -13.30
CA GLY A 108 -18.41 17.29 -12.27
C GLY A 108 -17.66 16.89 -10.98
N ALA A 109 -16.47 17.49 -10.77
CA ALA A 109 -15.66 17.59 -9.53
C ALA A 109 -14.37 16.73 -9.42
N GLY A 110 -13.35 17.09 -10.19
CA GLY A 110 -12.02 16.45 -10.21
C GLY A 110 -10.97 17.08 -9.29
N GLY A 111 -10.78 16.54 -8.07
CA GLY A 111 -9.66 16.92 -7.19
C GLY A 111 -8.58 15.83 -7.05
N GLN A 112 -8.98 14.60 -6.73
CA GLN A 112 -8.03 13.54 -6.35
C GLN A 112 -7.64 12.57 -7.47
N LEU A 113 -8.49 12.32 -8.48
CA LEU A 113 -8.04 11.60 -9.69
C LEU A 113 -7.18 12.45 -10.60
N GLN A 114 -7.45 13.76 -10.69
CA GLN A 114 -6.54 14.67 -11.36
C GLN A 114 -5.16 14.57 -10.75
N THR A 115 -5.03 14.47 -9.42
CA THR A 115 -3.72 14.33 -8.78
C THR A 115 -3.02 13.03 -9.16
N TYR A 116 -3.70 11.88 -9.18
CA TYR A 116 -3.07 10.58 -9.47
C TYR A 116 -2.78 10.35 -10.97
N GLU A 117 -3.71 10.71 -11.85
CA GLU A 117 -3.48 10.68 -13.30
C GLU A 117 -2.43 11.71 -13.70
N LYS A 118 -2.46 12.91 -13.10
CA LYS A 118 -1.39 13.89 -13.26
C LYS A 118 -0.07 13.33 -12.77
N ILE A 119 0.03 12.70 -11.60
CA ILE A 119 1.30 12.10 -11.14
C ILE A 119 1.83 11.07 -12.15
N ARG A 120 0.96 10.21 -12.71
CA ARG A 120 1.38 9.21 -13.71
C ARG A 120 1.77 9.85 -15.05
N LEU A 121 1.04 10.88 -15.50
CA LEU A 121 1.34 11.64 -16.72
C LEU A 121 2.62 12.45 -16.54
N ASP A 122 2.78 13.14 -15.42
CA ASP A 122 3.96 13.90 -14.97
C ASP A 122 5.20 12.98 -14.94
N ALA A 123 5.09 11.75 -14.42
CA ALA A 123 6.19 10.78 -14.42
C ALA A 123 6.57 10.32 -15.84
N THR A 124 5.57 10.10 -16.70
CA THR A 124 5.80 9.69 -18.10
C THR A 124 6.44 10.83 -18.90
N GLU A 125 5.96 12.05 -18.72
CA GLU A 125 6.50 13.27 -19.34
C GLU A 125 7.92 13.56 -18.85
N LEU A 126 8.16 13.46 -17.54
CA LEU A 126 9.49 13.64 -16.97
C LEU A 126 10.49 12.66 -17.59
N SER A 127 10.14 11.39 -17.73
CA SER A 127 11.00 10.39 -18.39
C SER A 127 11.34 10.80 -19.82
N GLN A 128 10.37 11.31 -20.59
CA GLN A 128 10.59 11.76 -21.97
C GLN A 128 11.50 12.98 -22.05
N LEU A 129 11.31 13.95 -21.15
CA LEU A 129 12.10 15.19 -21.07
C LEU A 129 13.54 14.95 -20.59
N CYS A 130 13.78 13.85 -19.87
CA CYS A 130 15.08 13.48 -19.33
C CYS A 130 15.90 12.57 -20.26
N ASN A 131 15.37 12.14 -21.41
CA ASN A 131 16.09 11.32 -22.39
C ASN A 131 17.42 11.95 -22.86
N ALA A 132 17.49 13.29 -22.92
CA ALA A 132 18.70 14.02 -23.29
C ALA A 132 19.70 14.19 -22.13
N THR A 133 19.40 13.67 -20.93
CA THR A 133 20.25 13.77 -19.73
C THR A 133 20.41 12.39 -19.10
N PRO A 134 21.37 11.57 -19.59
CA PRO A 134 21.47 10.15 -19.25
C PRO A 134 21.55 9.85 -17.75
N ALA A 135 22.19 10.73 -16.97
CA ALA A 135 22.29 10.58 -15.52
C ALA A 135 20.94 10.67 -14.81
N ILE A 136 20.05 11.58 -15.25
CA ILE A 136 18.70 11.71 -14.70
C ILE A 136 17.85 10.51 -15.15
N ALA A 137 17.89 10.15 -16.44
CA ALA A 137 17.16 9.01 -16.97
C ALA A 137 17.51 7.70 -16.25
N ALA A 138 18.81 7.41 -16.06
CA ALA A 138 19.26 6.22 -15.34
C ALA A 138 18.78 6.22 -13.87
N ALA A 139 18.80 7.37 -13.20
CA ALA A 139 18.30 7.47 -11.84
C ALA A 139 16.77 7.32 -11.75
N LEU A 140 16.03 7.78 -12.76
CA LEU A 140 14.59 7.53 -12.84
C LEU A 140 14.28 6.04 -13.01
N GLU A 141 15.03 5.32 -13.84
CA GLU A 141 14.89 3.85 -13.98
C GLU A 141 15.15 3.12 -12.65
N ILE A 142 16.17 3.55 -11.90
CA ILE A 142 16.45 2.98 -10.56
C ILE A 142 15.27 3.19 -9.61
N GLY A 143 14.64 4.37 -9.62
CA GLY A 143 13.46 4.66 -8.81
C GLY A 143 12.23 3.86 -9.21
N SER A 144 11.96 3.72 -10.52
CA SER A 144 10.89 2.84 -11.02
C SER A 144 11.11 1.37 -10.61
N SER A 145 12.36 0.91 -10.63
CA SER A 145 12.71 -0.43 -10.12
C SER A 145 12.44 -0.56 -8.61
N ALA A 146 12.64 0.51 -7.82
CA ALA A 146 12.32 0.52 -6.40
C ALA A 146 10.81 0.31 -6.16
N GLU A 147 9.96 1.00 -6.91
CA GLU A 147 8.50 0.85 -6.84
C GLU A 147 8.06 -0.59 -7.17
N GLN A 148 8.70 -1.21 -8.16
CA GLN A 148 8.46 -2.62 -8.47
C GLN A 148 8.82 -3.53 -7.29
N TYR A 149 9.97 -3.33 -6.65
CA TYR A 149 10.33 -4.10 -5.46
C TYR A 149 9.39 -3.87 -4.27
N VAL A 150 8.82 -2.67 -4.11
CA VAL A 150 7.75 -2.43 -3.12
C VAL A 150 6.53 -3.29 -3.42
N SER A 151 6.12 -3.36 -4.70
CA SER A 151 4.95 -4.14 -5.12
C SER A 151 5.14 -5.65 -4.92
N GLU A 152 6.38 -6.12 -5.00
CA GLU A 152 6.78 -7.51 -4.76
C GLU A 152 7.00 -7.81 -3.25
N GLY A 153 7.04 -6.78 -2.39
CA GLY A 153 7.27 -6.92 -0.95
C GLY A 153 8.73 -7.08 -0.55
N HIS A 154 9.67 -6.85 -1.47
CA HIS A 154 11.11 -6.88 -1.23
C HIS A 154 11.59 -5.52 -0.68
N TYR A 155 11.14 -5.18 0.53
CA TYR A 155 11.31 -3.84 1.10
C TYR A 155 12.77 -3.41 1.30
N GLN A 156 13.69 -4.34 1.59
CA GLN A 156 15.11 -4.01 1.72
C GLN A 156 15.69 -3.56 0.37
N SER A 157 15.49 -4.35 -0.68
CA SER A 157 15.94 -4.03 -2.03
C SER A 157 15.26 -2.78 -2.57
N ALA A 158 13.97 -2.56 -2.26
CA ALA A 158 13.28 -1.32 -2.58
C ALA A 158 13.93 -0.10 -1.92
N LEU A 159 14.24 -0.17 -0.61
CA LEU A 159 14.84 0.93 0.13
C LEU A 159 16.24 1.28 -0.41
N ASP A 160 17.06 0.28 -0.71
CA ASP A 160 18.39 0.48 -1.29
C ASP A 160 18.32 1.20 -2.65
N LYS A 161 17.33 0.83 -3.48
CA LYS A 161 17.09 1.48 -4.78
C LYS A 161 16.58 2.90 -4.64
N PHE A 162 15.65 3.17 -3.71
CA PHE A 162 15.20 4.54 -3.42
C PHE A 162 16.35 5.43 -2.95
N GLN A 163 17.20 4.94 -2.05
CA GLN A 163 18.38 5.69 -1.59
C GLN A 163 19.34 5.98 -2.74
N SER A 164 19.57 4.99 -3.61
CA SER A 164 20.46 5.14 -4.77
C SER A 164 19.95 6.18 -5.77
N CYS A 165 18.66 6.15 -6.14
CA CYS A 165 18.13 7.13 -7.09
C CYS A 165 18.08 8.54 -6.49
N LEU A 166 17.65 8.69 -5.23
CA LEU A 166 17.58 10.00 -4.56
C LEU A 166 18.97 10.63 -4.39
N GLY A 167 19.99 9.81 -4.10
CA GLY A 167 21.39 10.27 -4.02
C GLY A 167 21.93 10.85 -5.33
N ILE A 168 21.39 10.41 -6.47
CA ILE A 168 21.75 10.96 -7.80
C ILE A 168 20.88 12.17 -8.15
N LEU A 169 19.57 12.11 -7.88
CA LEU A 169 18.61 13.11 -8.35
C LEU A 169 18.66 14.42 -7.54
N ILE A 170 18.89 14.37 -6.23
CA ILE A 170 18.93 15.58 -5.38
C ILE A 170 20.06 16.56 -5.80
N PRO A 171 21.31 16.11 -6.02
CA PRO A 171 22.35 16.99 -6.55
C PRO A 171 22.05 17.54 -7.94
N LEU A 172 21.45 16.72 -8.82
CA LEU A 172 21.13 17.12 -10.19
C LEU A 172 20.01 18.18 -10.22
N LEU A 173 19.02 18.07 -9.34
CA LEU A 173 17.95 19.07 -9.19
C LEU A 173 18.50 20.47 -8.87
N ASN A 174 19.59 20.59 -8.10
CA ASN A 174 20.19 21.88 -7.76
C ASN A 174 20.77 22.60 -8.99
N ASN A 175 21.26 21.83 -9.97
CA ASN A 175 21.84 22.34 -11.21
C ASN A 175 20.82 22.43 -12.36
N GLU A 176 19.58 21.99 -12.12
CA GLU A 176 18.52 21.97 -13.11
C GLU A 176 17.98 23.40 -13.36
N PRO A 177 17.90 23.86 -14.63
CA PRO A 177 17.35 25.18 -14.95
C PRO A 177 15.90 25.31 -14.50
N LYS A 178 15.48 26.53 -14.13
CA LYS A 178 14.09 26.79 -13.76
C LYS A 178 13.17 26.51 -14.95
N GLY A 179 12.13 25.71 -14.73
CA GLY A 179 11.16 25.36 -15.76
C GLY A 179 10.40 24.08 -15.42
N HIS A 180 9.50 23.69 -16.32
CA HIS A 180 8.57 22.59 -16.10
C HIS A 180 9.26 21.26 -15.74
N ARG A 181 10.35 20.92 -16.44
CA ARG A 181 11.14 19.70 -16.15
C ARG A 181 11.69 19.68 -14.72
N ARG A 182 12.09 20.82 -14.17
CA ARG A 182 12.56 20.96 -12.79
C ARG A 182 11.44 20.75 -11.79
N ASP A 183 10.25 21.27 -12.08
CA ASP A 183 9.08 21.14 -11.20
C ASP A 183 8.62 19.68 -11.15
N LEU A 184 8.56 19.02 -12.31
CA LEU A 184 8.28 17.58 -12.42
C LEU A 184 9.32 16.75 -11.66
N LEU A 185 10.61 17.04 -11.84
CA LEU A 185 11.69 16.36 -11.14
C LEU A 185 11.61 16.55 -9.62
N TYR A 186 11.32 17.76 -9.16
CA TYR A 186 11.13 18.05 -7.74
C TYR A 186 9.98 17.23 -7.15
N ASN A 187 8.83 17.19 -7.83
CA ASN A 187 7.66 16.44 -7.38
C ASN A 187 7.94 14.93 -7.31
N GLN A 188 8.63 14.37 -8.32
CA GLN A 188 9.01 12.96 -8.33
C GLN A 188 9.97 12.62 -7.17
N ILE A 189 10.94 13.50 -6.88
CA ILE A 189 11.84 13.33 -5.73
C ILE A 189 11.05 13.33 -4.42
N GLN A 190 10.10 14.25 -4.22
CA GLN A 190 9.28 14.30 -3.00
C GLN A 190 8.43 13.03 -2.82
N LEU A 191 7.88 12.51 -3.92
CA LEU A 191 7.13 11.26 -3.92
C LEU A 191 8.02 10.08 -3.48
N TRP A 192 9.20 9.94 -4.07
CA TRP A 192 10.12 8.85 -3.74
C TRP A 192 10.74 8.96 -2.34
N MET A 193 10.95 10.17 -1.81
CA MET A 193 11.32 10.32 -0.39
C MET A 193 10.22 9.82 0.53
N THR A 194 8.96 10.18 0.25
CA THR A 194 7.79 9.73 1.04
C THR A 194 7.62 8.22 0.96
N GLN A 195 7.79 7.64 -0.23
CA GLN A 195 7.75 6.19 -0.42
C GLN A 195 8.89 5.49 0.31
N ALA A 196 10.12 6.01 0.25
CA ALA A 196 11.27 5.44 0.96
C ALA A 196 11.07 5.44 2.49
N GLU A 197 10.53 6.52 3.05
CA GLU A 197 10.15 6.60 4.47
C GLU A 197 9.10 5.55 4.84
N SER A 198 8.08 5.40 4.00
CA SER A 198 7.02 4.39 4.17
C SER A 198 7.58 2.96 4.07
N THR A 199 8.44 2.69 3.09
CA THR A 199 9.12 1.40 2.92
C THR A 199 10.00 1.07 4.11
N LYS A 200 10.70 2.05 4.68
CA LYS A 200 11.52 1.87 5.88
C LYS A 200 10.67 1.51 7.10
N ALA A 201 9.48 2.13 7.25
CA ALA A 201 8.54 1.77 8.30
C ALA A 201 8.04 0.32 8.14
N LEU A 202 7.75 -0.11 6.91
CA LEU A 202 7.34 -1.49 6.61
C LEU A 202 8.47 -2.51 6.86
N LEU A 203 9.71 -2.15 6.58
CA LEU A 203 10.88 -3.00 6.83
C LEU A 203 11.09 -3.27 8.33
N HIS A 204 10.98 -2.22 9.16
CA HIS A 204 11.08 -2.37 10.62
C HIS A 204 10.02 -3.31 11.21
N VAL A 205 8.87 -3.45 10.54
CA VAL A 205 7.81 -4.41 10.93
C VAL A 205 8.12 -5.83 10.44
N ALA A 206 8.88 -5.98 9.35
CA ALA A 206 9.30 -7.27 8.82
C ALA A 206 10.43 -7.93 9.64
N ASP A 207 11.35 -7.14 10.20
CA ASP A 207 12.50 -7.64 10.99
C ASP A 207 12.10 -8.39 12.29
N PHE A 208 10.87 -8.21 12.79
CA PHE A 208 10.36 -8.95 13.94
C PHE A 208 10.01 -10.43 13.64
N LYS A 209 10.11 -10.89 12.39
CA LYS A 209 9.81 -12.27 11.99
C LYS A 209 10.97 -13.27 12.12
N ASP A 210 12.21 -12.80 12.28
CA ASP A 210 13.39 -13.67 12.18
C ASP A 210 13.83 -14.33 13.52
N ALA A 211 13.05 -14.20 14.60
CA ALA A 211 13.26 -14.94 15.84
C ALA A 211 12.46 -16.28 15.84
N VAL A 212 13.19 -17.39 15.77
CA VAL A 212 12.80 -18.80 15.50
C VAL A 212 11.88 -19.45 16.57
N ILE A 213 11.16 -20.53 16.19
CA ILE A 213 10.91 -21.86 16.85
C ILE A 213 9.44 -22.38 16.58
N PRO A 214 9.14 -23.71 16.51
CA PRO A 214 9.43 -24.74 15.50
C PRO A 214 8.14 -25.28 14.82
N ASP A 215 8.33 -26.19 13.86
CA ASP A 215 7.31 -26.82 13.02
C ASP A 215 6.28 -27.65 13.81
N ASN A 216 4.97 -27.46 13.55
CA ASN A 216 3.98 -28.51 13.83
C ASN A 216 2.78 -28.46 12.87
N THR A 217 2.52 -29.63 12.31
CA THR A 217 1.54 -30.03 11.31
C THR A 217 0.08 -29.67 11.64
N GLY A 218 -0.70 -29.27 10.63
CA GLY A 218 -2.14 -29.03 10.83
C GLY A 218 -2.89 -28.63 9.56
N LYS A 219 -3.27 -29.64 8.78
CA LYS A 219 -3.97 -29.60 7.50
C LYS A 219 -5.43 -29.09 7.61
N TYR A 220 -5.94 -28.57 6.47
CA TYR A 220 -7.34 -28.40 6.03
C TYR A 220 -7.95 -26.99 6.04
N CYS A 221 -7.99 -26.38 4.83
CA CYS A 221 -9.18 -25.73 4.25
C CYS A 221 -8.88 -25.40 2.77
N SER A 222 -8.79 -26.43 1.93
CA SER A 222 -8.42 -26.34 0.51
C SER A 222 -9.57 -26.62 -0.46
N GLU A 223 -10.83 -26.37 -0.09
CA GLU A 223 -11.97 -26.79 -0.93
C GLU A 223 -13.04 -25.73 -1.24
N ILE A 224 -12.79 -24.43 -1.02
CA ILE A 224 -13.81 -23.41 -1.41
C ILE A 224 -13.35 -22.45 -2.50
N ILE A 225 -12.09 -22.44 -2.91
CA ILE A 225 -11.69 -21.60 -4.03
C ILE A 225 -10.82 -22.43 -4.96
N ILE A 226 -11.27 -22.52 -6.22
CA ILE A 226 -10.72 -23.27 -7.37
C ILE A 226 -11.54 -24.53 -7.68
N LYS A 227 -12.40 -24.42 -8.70
CA LYS A 227 -12.55 -25.52 -9.66
C LYS A 227 -11.27 -25.62 -10.46
#